data_AF-B6BWT8-F1
#
_entry.id   AF-B6BWT8-F1
#
_cell.length_a   1.000
_cell.length_b   1.000
_cell.length_c   1.000
_cell.angle_alpha   90.00
_cell.angle_beta   90.00
_cell.angle_gamma   90.00
#
_symmetry.space_group_name_H-M   'P 1'
#
loop_
_entity.id
_entity.type
_entity.pdbx_description
1 polymer ?
#
loop_
_entity_poly.entity_id
_entity_poly.type
_entity_poly.pdbx_seq_one_letter_code
_entity_poly.pdbx_strand_id
1 'polypeptide(L)'
;MGYFLKLFLSIWAGSLWWMIIVAKVLFDKIPTAFLAGVVAGQLFHYLSYFSVGMSVLIFFHLFKYHGWSMIKSVQFWLILFIAVIVLINFFGIQPTLEALKINAQPKEVMESIFADRFAMWHGISSISFLIQTILVTVLMLRWR
;
A
#
# COMPACT_ATOMS: atom_id res chain seq x y z
N MET A 1 -23.53 10.35 9.19
CA MET A 1 -22.12 9.96 9.35
C MET A 1 -21.70 8.79 8.45
N GLY A 2 -22.53 7.76 8.24
CA GLY A 2 -22.14 6.56 7.44
C GLY A 2 -21.82 6.81 5.96
N TYR A 3 -22.47 7.77 5.31
CA TYR A 3 -22.22 8.09 3.88
C TYR A 3 -20.83 8.70 3.64
N PHE A 4 -20.36 9.57 4.55
CA PHE A 4 -19.03 10.16 4.44
C PHE A 4 -17.94 9.09 4.52
N LEU A 5 -18.05 8.15 5.46
CA LEU A 5 -17.05 7.09 5.61
C LEU A 5 -17.05 6.12 4.42
N LYS A 6 -18.23 5.84 3.84
CA LYS A 6 -18.33 5.08 2.57
C LYS A 6 -17.64 5.81 1.42
N LEU A 7 -17.82 7.12 1.28
CA LEU A 7 -17.12 7.93 0.27
C LEU A 7 -15.60 7.83 0.45
N PHE A 8 -15.11 8.03 1.67
CA PHE A 8 -13.68 7.88 1.98
C PHE A 8 -13.17 6.48 1.65
N LEU A 9 -13.87 5.42 2.06
CA LEU A 9 -13.52 4.03 1.71
C LEU A 9 -13.46 3.81 0.19
N SER A 10 -14.40 4.38 -0.57
CA SER A 10 -14.39 4.29 -2.03
C SER A 10 -13.22 5.04 -2.67
N ILE A 11 -12.88 6.23 -2.15
CA ILE A 11 -11.68 6.97 -2.58
C ILE A 11 -10.42 6.15 -2.28
N TRP A 12 -10.35 5.52 -1.11
CA TRP A 12 -9.22 4.69 -0.73
C TRP A 12 -9.07 3.46 -1.61
N ALA A 13 -10.14 2.68 -1.79
CA ALA A 13 -10.14 1.55 -2.71
C ALA A 13 -9.75 1.99 -4.13
N GLY A 14 -10.35 3.08 -4.63
CA GLY A 14 -10.05 3.65 -5.94
C GLY A 14 -8.59 4.05 -6.11
N SER A 15 -7.98 4.68 -5.09
CA SER A 15 -6.57 5.08 -5.11
C SER A 15 -5.62 3.88 -5.23
N LEU A 16 -5.94 2.76 -4.55
CA LEU A 16 -5.14 1.54 -4.61
C LEU A 16 -5.22 0.88 -6.00
N TRP A 17 -6.42 0.76 -6.56
CA TRP A 17 -6.60 0.25 -7.93
C TRP A 17 -5.93 1.15 -8.97
N TRP A 18 -6.08 2.47 -8.83
CA TRP A 18 -5.48 3.42 -9.75
C TRP A 18 -3.95 3.34 -9.74
N MET A 19 -3.35 3.13 -8.57
CA MET A 19 -1.88 3.04 -8.43
C MET A 19 -1.28 1.90 -9.26
N ILE A 20 -2.02 0.80 -9.49
CA ILE A 20 -1.56 -0.31 -10.35
C ILE A 20 -1.33 0.19 -11.78
N ILE A 21 -2.24 1.03 -12.29
CA ILE A 21 -2.14 1.60 -13.63
C ILE A 21 -1.05 2.68 -13.67
N VAL A 22 -0.99 3.55 -12.66
CA VAL A 22 0.03 4.60 -12.56
C VAL A 22 1.44 4.00 -12.56
N ALA A 23 1.66 2.93 -11.80
CA ALA A 23 2.95 2.24 -11.79
C ALA A 23 3.37 1.81 -13.19
N LYS A 24 2.46 1.17 -13.95
CA LYS A 24 2.75 0.77 -15.35
C LYS A 24 3.08 1.98 -16.22
N VAL A 25 2.28 3.03 -16.16
CA VAL A 25 2.51 4.26 -16.95
C VAL A 25 3.86 4.89 -16.64
N LEU A 26 4.31 4.87 -15.38
CA LEU A 26 5.63 5.40 -15.00
C LEU A 26 6.76 4.63 -15.68
N PHE A 27 6.72 3.30 -15.67
CA PHE A 27 7.75 2.47 -16.31
C PHE A 27 7.67 2.53 -17.85
N ASP A 28 6.50 2.79 -18.42
CA ASP A 28 6.33 2.96 -19.87
C ASP A 28 6.80 4.34 -20.37
N LYS A 29 6.72 5.39 -19.55
CA LYS A 29 6.95 6.79 -19.97
C LYS A 29 8.28 7.38 -19.51
N ILE A 30 8.86 6.89 -18.41
CA ILE A 30 10.11 7.44 -17.88
C ILE A 30 11.30 6.72 -18.56
N PRO A 31 12.31 7.45 -19.08
CA PRO A 31 13.38 6.87 -19.89
C PRO A 31 14.26 5.83 -19.20
N THR A 32 14.41 5.89 -17.88
CA THR A 32 15.24 4.96 -17.10
C THR A 32 14.40 4.24 -16.06
N ALA A 33 14.60 2.91 -15.96
CA ALA A 33 13.89 2.09 -14.98
C ALA A 33 14.20 2.52 -13.54
N PHE A 34 15.42 3.02 -13.31
CA PHE A 34 15.81 3.62 -12.04
C PHE A 34 14.93 4.82 -11.67
N LEU A 35 14.83 5.82 -12.56
CA LEU A 35 14.05 7.04 -12.27
C LEU A 35 12.56 6.72 -12.12
N ALA A 36 12.02 5.81 -12.94
CA ALA A 36 10.65 5.32 -12.82
C ALA A 36 10.41 4.69 -11.44
N GLY A 37 11.35 3.85 -10.98
CA GLY A 37 11.31 3.22 -9.68
C GLY A 37 11.43 4.19 -8.50
N VAL A 38 12.16 5.30 -8.64
CA VAL A 38 12.24 6.37 -7.61
C VAL A 38 10.89 7.08 -7.49
N VAL A 39 10.32 7.53 -8.60
CA VAL A 39 9.02 8.22 -8.62
C VAL A 39 7.91 7.30 -8.13
N ALA A 40 7.87 6.05 -8.60
CA ALA A 40 6.91 5.06 -8.13
C ALA A 40 7.02 4.84 -6.61
N GLY A 41 8.23 4.74 -6.08
CA GLY A 41 8.48 4.61 -4.64
C GLY A 41 7.90 5.78 -3.83
N GLN A 42 8.09 7.02 -4.30
CA GLN A 42 7.52 8.20 -3.64
C GLN A 42 5.98 8.21 -3.66
N LEU A 43 5.37 7.85 -4.79
CA LEU A 43 3.91 7.71 -4.87
C LEU A 43 3.37 6.62 -3.94
N PHE A 44 4.06 5.48 -3.85
CA PHE A 44 3.70 4.44 -2.88
C PHE A 44 3.86 4.92 -1.43
N HIS A 45 4.88 5.72 -1.11
CA HIS A 45 5.01 6.35 0.21
C HIS A 45 3.81 7.24 0.55
N TYR A 46 3.41 8.14 -0.36
CA TYR A 46 2.24 8.99 -0.16
C TYR A 46 0.96 8.18 -0.01
N LEU A 47 0.79 7.13 -0.82
CA LEU A 47 -0.34 6.23 -0.72
C LEU A 47 -0.35 5.42 0.59
N SER A 48 0.82 5.05 1.11
CA SER A 48 0.96 4.43 2.43
C SER A 48 0.56 5.38 3.54
N TYR A 49 0.99 6.64 3.53
CA TYR A 49 0.54 7.64 4.51
C TYR A 49 -0.98 7.81 4.49
N PHE A 50 -1.55 7.91 3.28
CA PHE A 50 -3.00 7.97 3.12
C PHE A 50 -3.68 6.72 3.67
N SER A 51 -3.16 5.53 3.40
CA SER A 51 -3.69 4.26 3.90
C SER A 51 -3.62 4.15 5.42
N VAL A 52 -2.55 4.63 6.05
CA VAL A 52 -2.44 4.71 7.52
C VAL A 52 -3.51 5.67 8.08
N GLY A 53 -3.63 6.87 7.52
CA GLY A 53 -4.65 7.84 7.94
C GLY A 53 -6.07 7.27 7.85
N MET A 54 -6.38 6.61 6.75
CA MET A 54 -7.68 5.93 6.55
C MET A 54 -7.92 4.81 7.55
N SER A 55 -6.89 4.04 7.85
CA SER A 55 -6.97 2.97 8.85
C SER A 55 -7.29 3.53 10.24
N VAL A 56 -6.60 4.60 10.65
CA VAL A 56 -6.85 5.28 11.93
C VAL A 56 -8.27 5.85 12.00
N LEU A 57 -8.75 6.49 10.92
CA LEU A 57 -10.12 7.03 10.88
C LEU A 57 -11.18 5.93 11.04
N ILE A 58 -11.00 4.78 10.39
CA ILE A 58 -11.92 3.64 10.48
C ILE A 58 -11.87 3.02 11.87
N PHE A 59 -10.69 2.85 12.46
CA PHE A 59 -10.55 2.37 13.83
C PHE A 59 -11.24 3.28 14.83
N PHE A 60 -11.02 4.59 14.72
CA PHE A 60 -11.68 5.58 15.58
C PHE A 60 -13.20 5.52 15.45
N HIS A 61 -13.72 5.36 14.23
CA HIS A 61 -15.15 5.17 14.00
C HIS A 61 -15.67 3.89 14.68
N LEU A 62 -15.01 2.74 14.46
CA LEU A 62 -15.42 1.48 15.08
C LEU A 62 -15.43 1.56 16.61
N PHE A 63 -14.39 2.14 17.20
CA PHE A 63 -14.29 2.33 18.65
C PHE A 63 -15.38 3.27 19.19
N LYS A 64 -15.65 4.39 18.50
CA LYS A 64 -16.68 5.35 18.92
C LYS A 64 -18.09 4.74 18.97
N TYR A 65 -18.44 3.88 18.01
CA TYR A 65 -19.80 3.32 17.90
C TYR A 65 -19.98 1.98 18.62
N HIS A 66 -18.94 1.14 18.69
CA HIS A 66 -19.03 -0.21 19.26
C HIS A 66 -18.22 -0.39 20.56
N GLY A 67 -17.40 0.60 20.95
CA GLY A 67 -16.48 0.48 22.07
C GLY A 67 -15.59 -0.76 21.95
N TRP A 68 -15.38 -1.46 23.07
CA TRP A 68 -14.64 -2.73 23.10
C TRP A 68 -15.35 -3.89 22.40
N SER A 69 -16.65 -3.77 22.11
CA SER A 69 -17.39 -4.78 21.34
C SER A 69 -16.94 -4.83 19.86
N MET A 70 -16.18 -3.83 19.39
CA MET A 70 -15.63 -3.81 18.04
C MET A 70 -14.80 -5.05 17.70
N ILE A 71 -14.15 -5.69 18.68
CA ILE A 71 -13.33 -6.90 18.46
C ILE A 71 -14.17 -8.07 17.93
N LYS A 72 -15.48 -8.06 18.17
CA LYS A 72 -16.41 -9.08 17.65
C LYS A 72 -16.81 -8.82 16.19
N SER A 73 -16.54 -7.63 15.66
CA SER A 73 -16.90 -7.24 14.30
C SER A 73 -15.85 -7.71 13.30
N VAL A 74 -16.30 -8.27 12.18
CA VAL A 74 -15.43 -8.68 11.07
C VAL A 74 -14.70 -7.47 10.46
N GLN A 75 -15.34 -6.30 10.45
CA GLN A 75 -14.75 -5.05 9.95
C GLN A 75 -13.51 -4.66 10.75
N PHE A 76 -13.48 -4.89 12.07
CA PHE A 76 -12.31 -4.64 12.91
C PHE A 76 -11.12 -5.51 12.50
N TRP A 77 -11.32 -6.81 12.30
CA TRP A 77 -10.25 -7.72 11.89
C TRP A 77 -9.74 -7.42 10.48
N LEU A 78 -10.64 -7.04 9.56
CA LEU A 78 -10.23 -6.60 8.23
C LEU A 78 -9.34 -5.37 8.29
N ILE A 79 -9.75 -4.32 8.99
CA ILE A 79 -8.95 -3.09 9.06
C ILE A 79 -7.64 -3.30 9.83
N LEU A 80 -7.62 -4.18 10.83
CA LEU A 80 -6.40 -4.57 11.53
C LEU A 80 -5.41 -5.27 10.60
N PHE A 81 -5.87 -6.24 9.82
CA PHE A 81 -4.99 -6.94 8.88
C PHE A 81 -4.48 -6.01 7.78
N ILE A 82 -5.33 -5.13 7.25
CA ILE A 82 -4.93 -4.08 6.30
C ILE A 82 -3.86 -3.17 6.90
N ALA A 83 -4.07 -2.69 8.14
CA ALA A 83 -3.12 -1.81 8.81
C ALA A 83 -1.76 -2.49 9.02
N VAL A 84 -1.74 -3.76 9.42
CA VAL A 84 -0.50 -4.54 9.56
C VAL A 84 0.23 -4.66 8.21
N ILE A 85 -0.48 -4.97 7.12
CA ILE A 85 0.12 -5.02 5.78
C ILE A 85 0.71 -3.66 5.41
N VAL A 86 -0.01 -2.57 5.62
CA VAL A 86 0.47 -1.21 5.32
C VAL A 86 1.77 -0.91 6.10
N LEU A 87 1.83 -1.26 7.38
CA LEU A 87 3.00 -1.04 8.22
C LEU A 87 4.20 -1.89 7.77
N ILE A 88 3.99 -3.16 7.40
CA ILE A 88 5.05 -4.02 6.87
C ILE A 88 5.59 -3.47 5.54
N ASN A 89 4.71 -2.98 4.67
CA ASN A 89 5.14 -2.37 3.40
C ASN A 89 5.93 -1.08 3.64
N PHE A 90 5.43 -0.23 4.54
CA PHE A 90 6.00 1.09 4.80
C PHE A 90 7.33 1.04 5.56
N PHE A 91 7.45 0.20 6.59
CA PHE A 91 8.65 0.12 7.43
C PHE A 91 9.62 -0.99 7.04
N GLY A 92 9.15 -2.04 6.37
CA GLY A 92 9.99 -3.17 5.98
C GLY A 92 10.38 -3.13 4.51
N ILE A 93 9.37 -3.21 3.63
CA ILE A 93 9.60 -3.48 2.20
C ILE A 93 10.14 -2.23 1.47
N GLN A 94 9.52 -1.07 1.66
CA GLN A 94 9.93 0.18 1.00
C GLN A 94 11.39 0.57 1.31
N PRO A 95 11.85 0.61 2.58
CA PRO A 95 13.23 0.95 2.89
C PRO A 95 14.24 -0.08 2.37
N THR A 96 13.86 -1.37 2.38
CA THR A 96 14.73 -2.44 1.86
C THR A 96 14.95 -2.30 0.35
N LEU A 97 13.88 -1.99 -0.40
CA LEU A 97 13.97 -1.75 -1.84
C LEU A 97 14.80 -0.50 -2.16
N GLU A 98 14.66 0.56 -1.37
CA GLU A 98 15.45 1.79 -1.54
C GLU A 98 16.94 1.57 -1.23
N ALA A 99 17.25 0.84 -0.15
CA ALA A 99 18.62 0.47 0.18
C ALA A 99 19.28 -0.34 -0.94
N LEU A 100 18.58 -1.30 -1.54
CA LEU A 100 19.10 -2.07 -2.68
C LEU A 100 19.34 -1.20 -3.93
N LYS A 101 18.50 -0.17 -4.15
CA LYS A 101 18.69 0.80 -5.25
C LYS A 101 19.95 1.63 -5.07
N ILE A 102 20.19 2.13 -3.86
CA ILE A 102 21.37 2.97 -3.57
C ILE A 102 22.66 2.15 -3.69
N ASN A 103 22.68 0.92 -3.14
CA ASN A 103 23.87 0.08 -3.15
C ASN A 103 24.27 -0.46 -4.53
N ALA A 104 23.37 -0.43 -5.51
CA ALA A 104 23.67 -0.88 -6.87
C ALA A 104 24.38 0.18 -7.73
N GLN A 105 24.38 1.45 -7.32
CA GLN A 105 24.96 2.54 -8.10
C GLN A 105 26.47 2.34 -8.32
N PRO A 106 27.01 2.68 -9.52
CA PRO A 106 26.39 3.43 -10.60
C PRO A 106 25.60 2.57 -11.63
N LYS A 107 25.57 1.25 -11.49
CA LYS A 107 24.83 0.37 -12.39
C LYS A 107 23.34 0.35 -12.02
N GLU A 108 22.47 0.10 -12.98
CA GLU A 108 21.07 -0.15 -12.65
C GLU A 108 20.96 -1.42 -11.80
N VAL A 109 20.02 -1.46 -10.85
CA VAL A 109 19.89 -2.57 -9.88
C VAL A 109 19.78 -3.92 -10.58
N MET A 110 19.08 -3.96 -11.71
CA MET A 110 18.88 -5.17 -12.52
C MET A 110 20.16 -5.64 -13.24
N GLU A 111 21.17 -4.78 -13.36
CA GLU A 111 22.48 -5.11 -13.92
C GLU A 111 23.54 -5.40 -12.85
N SER A 112 23.14 -5.36 -11.58
CA SER A 112 24.00 -5.56 -10.42
C SER A 112 23.81 -6.93 -9.77
N ILE A 113 24.72 -7.33 -8.89
CA ILE A 113 24.58 -8.53 -8.04
C ILE A 113 23.34 -8.48 -7.12
N PHE A 114 22.70 -7.33 -6.99
CA PHE A 114 21.50 -7.14 -6.18
C PHE A 114 20.20 -7.37 -6.96
N ALA A 115 20.27 -7.67 -8.26
CA ALA A 115 19.11 -7.88 -9.13
C ALA A 115 18.15 -8.93 -8.57
N ASP A 116 18.66 -10.10 -8.15
CA ASP A 116 17.84 -11.20 -7.63
C ASP A 116 17.13 -10.80 -6.32
N ARG A 117 17.84 -10.12 -5.41
CA ARG A 117 17.27 -9.64 -4.15
C ARG A 117 16.22 -8.56 -4.39
N PHE A 118 16.48 -7.66 -5.33
CA PHE A 118 15.55 -6.61 -5.71
C PHE A 118 14.28 -7.21 -6.32
N ALA A 119 14.40 -8.15 -7.26
CA ALA A 119 13.27 -8.83 -7.88
C ALA A 119 12.42 -9.58 -6.84
N MET A 120 13.06 -10.27 -5.89
CA MET A 120 12.37 -10.96 -4.80
C MET A 120 11.56 -9.97 -3.93
N TRP A 121 12.20 -8.92 -3.41
CA TRP A 121 11.53 -7.92 -2.57
C TRP A 121 10.45 -7.14 -3.33
N HIS A 122 10.66 -6.87 -4.62
CA HIS A 122 9.69 -6.19 -5.46
C HIS A 122 8.47 -7.08 -5.73
N GLY A 123 8.67 -8.38 -5.94
CA GLY A 123 7.60 -9.37 -6.04
C GLY A 123 6.78 -9.46 -4.75
N ILE A 124 7.45 -9.54 -3.59
CA ILE A 124 6.79 -9.54 -2.27
C ILE A 124 5.97 -8.25 -2.08
N SER A 125 6.52 -7.09 -2.43
CA SER A 125 5.81 -5.81 -2.39
C SER A 125 4.55 -5.82 -3.25
N SER A 126 4.65 -6.33 -4.47
CA SER A 126 3.54 -6.37 -5.43
C SER A 126 2.40 -7.26 -4.94
N ILE A 127 2.72 -8.44 -4.40
CA ILE A 127 1.73 -9.36 -3.83
C ILE A 127 1.07 -8.74 -2.60
N SER A 128 1.87 -8.17 -1.69
CA SER A 128 1.35 -7.47 -0.51
C SER A 128 0.39 -6.33 -0.89
N PHE A 129 0.77 -5.52 -1.88
CA PHE A 129 -0.06 -4.43 -2.36
C PHE A 129 -1.38 -4.91 -2.99
N LEU A 130 -1.35 -6.01 -3.75
CA LEU A 130 -2.56 -6.60 -4.32
C LEU A 130 -3.50 -7.14 -3.23
N ILE A 131 -2.95 -7.85 -2.24
CA ILE A 131 -3.72 -8.33 -1.09
C ILE A 131 -4.36 -7.16 -0.35
N GLN A 132 -3.59 -6.09 -0.07
CA GLN A 132 -4.12 -4.87 0.55
C GLN A 132 -5.28 -4.27 -0.27
N THR A 133 -5.12 -4.17 -1.59
CA THR A 133 -6.14 -3.62 -2.50
C THR A 133 -7.43 -4.41 -2.46
N ILE A 134 -7.33 -5.74 -2.48
CA ILE A 134 -8.50 -6.64 -2.38
C ILE A 134 -9.17 -6.49 -1.02
N LEU A 135 -8.41 -6.49 0.07
CA LEU A 135 -8.96 -6.40 1.43
C LEU A 135 -9.69 -5.07 1.67
N VAL A 136 -9.12 -3.95 1.21
CA VAL A 136 -9.79 -2.63 1.30
C VAL A 136 -11.07 -2.62 0.47
N THR A 137 -11.06 -3.24 -0.72
CA THR A 137 -12.27 -3.40 -1.55
C THR A 137 -13.33 -4.24 -0.84
N VAL A 138 -12.95 -5.36 -0.23
CA VAL A 138 -13.87 -6.21 0.57
C VAL A 138 -14.42 -5.46 1.78
N LEU A 139 -13.58 -4.70 2.48
CA LEU A 139 -14.00 -3.86 3.59
C LEU A 139 -15.04 -2.82 3.14
N MET A 140 -14.79 -2.15 2.01
CA MET A 140 -15.74 -1.20 1.40
C MET A 140 -17.08 -1.87 1.09
N LEU A 141 -17.08 -3.04 0.44
CA LEU A 141 -18.30 -3.76 0.08
C LEU A 141 -19.09 -4.27 1.29
N ARG A 142 -18.39 -4.64 2.38
CA ARG A 142 -19.00 -5.07 3.64
C ARG A 142 -19.40 -3.92 4.56
N TRP A 143 -19.08 -2.68 4.20
CA TRP A 143 -19.41 -1.51 4.99
C TRP A 143 -20.90 -1.18 4.82
N ARG A 144 -21.74 -1.73 5.72
CA ARG A 144 -23.18 -1.48 5.76
C ARG A 144 -23.50 -0.43 6.82
#